data_AF-A0AAV5TFG3-F1
#
_entry.id   AF-A0AAV5TFG3-F1
#
_cell.length_a   1.000
_cell.length_b   1.000
_cell.length_c   1.000
_cell.angle_alpha   90.00
_cell.angle_beta   90.00
_cell.angle_gamma   90.00
#
_symmetry.space_group_name_H-M   'P 1'
#
loop_
_entity.id
_entity.type
_entity.pdbx_description
1 polymer ?
#
loop_
_entity_poly.entity_id
_entity_poly.type
_entity_poly.pdbx_seq_one_letter_code
_entity_poly.pdbx_strand_id
1 'polypeptide(L)'
;MLNSTRTALAPNIFSAIIATEICLCIVASICVPFLAQAAYNAGVIHRNFRIQVRLITAVFLLTTSSRFVLLYYQLFDVALEDDDYLWIVVDIVRDASFGALSFAMERAVATFYWK
;
A
#
# COMPACT_ATOMS: atom_id res chain seq x y z
N MET A 1 -18.16 -8.44 14.95
CA MET A 1 -18.01 -9.51 13.93
C MET A 1 -18.66 -9.11 12.61
N LEU A 2 -17.99 -8.30 11.77
CA LEU A 2 -18.54 -7.96 10.44
C LEU A 2 -18.07 -8.95 9.35
N ASN A 3 -16.95 -9.67 9.58
CA ASN A 3 -16.35 -10.58 8.59
C ASN A 3 -16.45 -12.07 8.93
N SER A 4 -16.46 -12.45 10.23
CA SER A 4 -16.49 -13.85 10.69
C SER A 4 -17.65 -14.67 10.10
N THR A 5 -18.83 -14.05 9.93
CA THR A 5 -20.01 -14.71 9.37
C THR A 5 -19.91 -14.98 7.87
N ARG A 6 -19.11 -14.20 7.11
CA ARG A 6 -18.94 -14.37 5.66
C ARG A 6 -17.82 -15.37 5.34
N THR A 7 -16.73 -15.36 6.12
CA THR A 7 -15.65 -16.37 6.01
C THR A 7 -16.16 -17.78 6.28
N ALA A 8 -17.08 -17.94 7.23
CA ALA A 8 -17.68 -19.24 7.55
C ALA A 8 -18.49 -19.86 6.38
N LEU A 9 -19.03 -19.03 5.47
CA LEU A 9 -19.84 -19.49 4.34
C LEU A 9 -18.99 -20.03 3.18
N ALA A 10 -17.74 -19.57 3.03
CA ALA A 10 -16.84 -19.98 1.95
C ALA A 10 -15.36 -19.97 2.38
N PRO A 11 -14.98 -20.81 3.36
CA PRO A 11 -13.69 -20.72 4.03
C PRO A 11 -12.49 -20.89 3.09
N ASN A 12 -12.60 -21.77 2.09
CA ASN A 12 -11.52 -22.03 1.14
C ASN A 12 -11.23 -20.82 0.25
N ILE A 13 -12.26 -20.11 -0.20
CA ILE A 13 -12.13 -18.94 -1.08
C ILE A 13 -11.48 -17.80 -0.31
N PHE A 14 -11.98 -17.49 0.89
CA PHE A 14 -11.42 -16.41 1.71
C PHE A 14 -9.99 -16.71 2.16
N SER A 15 -9.68 -17.97 2.52
CA SER A 15 -8.32 -18.37 2.88
C SER A 15 -7.36 -18.21 1.68
N ALA A 16 -7.79 -18.56 0.47
CA ALA A 16 -6.98 -18.37 -0.73
C ALA A 16 -6.75 -16.89 -1.05
N ILE A 17 -7.77 -16.03 -0.87
CA ILE A 17 -7.64 -14.58 -1.05
C ILE A 17 -6.63 -14.00 -0.04
N ILE A 18 -6.78 -14.33 1.25
CA ILE A 18 -5.88 -13.85 2.30
C ILE A 18 -4.45 -14.32 2.05
N ALA A 19 -4.26 -15.60 1.70
CA ALA A 19 -2.94 -16.15 1.38
C ALA A 19 -2.31 -15.42 0.18
N THR A 20 -3.10 -15.15 -0.87
CA THR A 20 -2.64 -14.41 -2.04
C THR A 20 -2.27 -12.97 -1.68
N GLU A 21 -3.08 -12.30 -0.86
CA GLU A 21 -2.79 -10.93 -0.40
C GLU A 21 -1.50 -10.88 0.43
N ILE A 22 -1.28 -11.82 1.34
CA ILE A 22 -0.04 -11.93 2.13
C ILE A 22 1.16 -12.14 1.19
N CYS A 23 1.07 -13.08 0.24
CA CYS A 23 2.14 -13.32 -0.72
C CYS A 23 2.46 -12.07 -1.55
N LEU A 24 1.44 -11.37 -2.06
CA LEU A 24 1.62 -10.13 -2.81
C LEU A 24 2.26 -9.03 -1.97
N CYS A 25 1.83 -8.86 -0.71
CA CYS A 25 2.41 -7.86 0.19
C CYS A 25 3.89 -8.15 0.51
N ILE A 26 4.25 -9.43 0.70
CA ILE A 26 5.64 -9.84 0.91
C ILE A 26 6.49 -9.56 -0.34
N VAL A 27 6.04 -10.02 -1.50
CA VAL A 27 6.74 -9.80 -2.77
C VAL A 27 6.91 -8.31 -3.04
N ALA A 28 5.86 -7.51 -2.84
CA ALA A 28 5.90 -6.08 -3.03
C ALA A 28 6.88 -5.39 -2.05
N SER A 29 6.86 -5.77 -0.78
CA SER A 29 7.77 -5.21 0.25
C SER A 29 9.24 -5.49 -0.06
N ILE A 30 9.53 -6.64 -0.67
CA ILE A 30 10.90 -7.01 -1.06
C ILE A 30 11.28 -6.33 -2.38
N CYS A 31 10.47 -6.44 -3.44
CA CYS A 31 10.84 -6.03 -4.78
C CYS A 31 10.78 -4.51 -5.02
N VAL A 32 9.78 -3.82 -4.47
CA VAL A 32 9.53 -2.41 -4.77
C VAL A 32 10.67 -1.47 -4.34
N PRO A 33 11.33 -1.64 -3.17
CA PRO A 33 12.51 -0.85 -2.81
C PRO A 33 13.65 -0.96 -3.84
N PHE A 34 13.92 -2.16 -4.35
CA PHE A 34 14.97 -2.36 -5.36
C PHE A 34 14.59 -1.73 -6.70
N LEU A 35 13.33 -1.84 -7.11
CA LEU A 35 12.84 -1.18 -8.31
C LEU A 35 12.95 0.34 -8.21
N ALA A 36 12.61 0.92 -7.06
CA ALA A 36 12.73 2.36 -6.84
C ALA A 36 14.19 2.83 -6.83
N GLN A 37 15.09 2.02 -6.27
CA GLN A 37 16.53 2.28 -6.31
C GLN A 37 17.07 2.21 -7.74
N ALA A 38 16.66 1.21 -8.52
CA ALA A 38 17.03 1.08 -9.93
C ALA A 38 16.52 2.27 -10.76
N ALA A 39 15.26 2.68 -10.55
CA ALA A 39 14.68 3.86 -11.21
C ALA A 39 15.41 5.16 -10.84
N TYR A 40 15.87 5.29 -9.59
CA TYR A 40 16.67 6.44 -9.16
C TYR A 40 18.07 6.45 -9.79
N ASN A 41 18.67 5.28 -10.00
CA ASN A 41 19.98 5.17 -10.64
C ASN A 41 19.90 5.21 -12.18
N ALA A 42 18.71 5.10 -12.76
CA ALA A 42 18.50 5.24 -14.19
C ALA A 42 18.85 6.67 -14.65
N GLY A 43 19.92 6.80 -15.42
CA GLY A 43 20.38 8.08 -15.97
C GLY A 43 19.44 8.70 -17.01
N VAL A 44 18.50 7.93 -17.54
CA VAL A 44 17.56 8.33 -18.61
C VAL A 44 16.33 9.09 -18.10
N ILE A 45 16.13 9.13 -16.78
CA ILE A 45 14.94 9.71 -16.15
C ILE A 45 15.26 11.08 -15.54
N HIS A 46 14.38 12.05 -15.75
CA HIS A 46 14.52 13.40 -15.19
C HIS A 46 14.60 13.38 -13.64
N ARG A 47 15.43 14.24 -13.05
CA ARG A 47 15.70 14.27 -11.60
C ARG A 47 14.42 14.37 -10.75
N ASN A 48 13.46 15.21 -11.15
CA ASN A 48 12.21 15.37 -10.41
C ASN A 48 11.37 14.09 -10.40
N PHE A 49 11.32 13.38 -11.54
CA PHE A 49 10.59 12.12 -11.64
C PHE A 49 11.24 11.03 -10.79
N ARG A 50 12.58 10.98 -10.74
CA ARG A 50 13.31 10.03 -9.86
C ARG A 50 12.97 10.22 -8.38
N ILE A 51 12.88 11.48 -7.92
CA ILE A 51 12.50 11.79 -6.53
C ILE A 51 11.02 11.42 -6.28
N GLN A 52 10.14 11.68 -7.24
CA GLN A 52 8.72 11.31 -7.14
C GLN A 52 8.51 9.81 -7.05
N VAL A 53 9.18 9.02 -7.91
CA VAL A 53 9.12 7.55 -7.85
C VAL A 53 9.52 7.06 -6.45
N ARG A 54 10.57 7.62 -5.86
CA ARG A 54 10.95 7.28 -4.47
C ARG A 54 9.90 7.65 -3.44
N LEU A 55 9.28 8.84 -3.56
CA LEU A 55 8.24 9.28 -2.64
C LEU A 55 6.99 8.40 -2.73
N ILE A 56 6.55 8.06 -3.95
CA ILE A 56 5.44 7.13 -4.20
C ILE A 56 5.77 5.74 -3.65
N THR A 57 7.01 5.26 -3.84
CA THR A 57 7.45 4.00 -3.25
C THR A 57 7.37 4.03 -1.73
N ALA A 58 7.79 5.11 -1.07
CA ALA A 58 7.68 5.23 0.39
C ALA A 58 6.22 5.18 0.85
N VAL A 59 5.31 5.91 0.18
CA VAL A 59 3.86 5.86 0.48
C VAL A 59 3.29 4.46 0.23
N PHE A 60 3.67 3.81 -0.86
CA PHE A 60 3.25 2.46 -1.19
C PHE A 60 3.69 1.44 -0.12
N LEU A 61 4.93 1.53 0.37
CA LEU A 61 5.43 0.67 1.44
C LEU A 61 4.69 0.91 2.75
N LEU A 62 4.44 2.17 3.13
CA LEU A 62 3.63 2.50 4.32
C LEU A 62 2.21 1.92 4.21
N THR A 63 1.61 1.99 3.02
CA THR A 63 0.29 1.39 2.75
C THR A 63 0.33 -0.14 2.82
N THR A 64 1.43 -0.75 2.37
CA THR A 64 1.60 -2.20 2.46
C THR A 64 1.80 -2.64 3.91
N SER A 65 2.51 -1.84 4.73
CA SER A 65 2.61 -2.06 6.17
C SER A 65 1.25 -1.94 6.87
N SER A 66 0.43 -0.95 6.50
CA SER A 66 -0.92 -0.79 7.08
C SER A 66 -1.84 -1.97 6.72
N ARG A 67 -1.67 -2.56 5.53
CA ARG A 67 -2.37 -3.79 5.11
C ARG A 67 -2.05 -5.00 5.99
N PHE A 68 -0.80 -5.19 6.41
CA PHE A 68 -0.46 -6.27 7.35
C PHE A 68 -1.19 -6.12 8.69
N VAL A 69 -1.33 -4.88 9.18
CA VAL A 69 -2.09 -4.61 10.41
C VAL A 69 -3.56 -4.94 10.19
N LEU A 70 -4.18 -4.50 9.10
CA LEU A 70 -5.59 -4.85 8.82
C LEU A 70 -5.81 -6.37 8.71
N LEU A 71 -4.89 -7.09 8.06
CA LEU A 71 -4.95 -8.55 7.97
C LEU A 71 -4.84 -9.22 9.33
N TYR A 72 -4.00 -8.69 10.23
CA TYR A 72 -3.90 -9.16 11.61
C TYR A 72 -5.26 -9.02 12.34
N TYR A 73 -5.87 -7.83 12.28
CA TYR A 73 -7.20 -7.62 12.88
C TYR A 73 -8.26 -8.56 12.29
N GLN A 74 -8.22 -8.81 10.98
CA GLN A 74 -9.16 -9.70 10.30
C GLN A 74 -8.95 -11.18 10.66
N LEU A 75 -7.71 -11.64 10.82
CA LEU A 75 -7.39 -13.04 11.05
C LEU A 75 -7.62 -13.45 12.51
N PHE A 76 -7.37 -12.54 13.45
CA PHE A 76 -7.53 -12.78 14.88
C PHE A 76 -8.89 -12.31 15.44
N ASP A 77 -9.78 -11.80 14.59
CA ASP A 77 -11.11 -11.27 14.93
C ASP A 77 -11.05 -10.31 16.14
N VAL A 78 -10.03 -9.45 16.14
CA VAL A 78 -9.80 -8.47 17.21
C VAL A 78 -10.97 -7.48 17.21
N ALA A 79 -11.58 -7.28 18.37
CA ALA A 79 -12.65 -6.31 18.53
C ALA A 79 -12.13 -4.91 18.22
N LEU A 80 -12.80 -4.21 17.31
CA LEU A 80 -12.51 -2.81 17.03
C LEU A 80 -13.13 -1.98 18.16
N GLU A 81 -12.28 -1.44 19.03
CA GLU A 81 -12.69 -0.49 20.05
C GLU A 81 -12.55 0.93 19.49
N ASP A 82 -13.45 1.85 19.89
CA ASP A 82 -13.46 3.23 19.39
C ASP A 82 -12.18 4.02 19.76
N ASP A 83 -11.44 3.56 20.79
CA ASP A 83 -10.17 4.15 21.24
C ASP A 83 -8.93 3.50 20.60
N ASP A 84 -9.09 2.65 19.59
CA ASP A 84 -7.96 1.98 18.93
C ASP A 84 -7.22 2.92 17.96
N TYR A 85 -6.28 3.69 18.51
CA TYR A 85 -5.42 4.60 17.77
C TYR A 85 -4.64 3.92 16.64
N LEU A 86 -4.29 2.64 16.79
CA LEU A 86 -3.54 1.92 15.75
C LEU A 86 -4.41 1.72 14.51
N TRP A 87 -5.68 1.34 14.70
CA TRP A 87 -6.63 1.18 13.62
C TRP A 87 -6.90 2.50 12.87
N ILE A 88 -7.08 3.59 13.61
CA ILE A 88 -7.31 4.94 13.03
C ILE A 88 -6.12 5.35 12.15
N VAL A 89 -4.89 5.19 12.64
CA VAL A 89 -3.68 5.53 11.87
C VAL A 89 -3.57 4.69 10.61
N VAL A 90 -3.87 3.39 10.71
CA VAL A 90 -3.85 2.46 9.58
C VAL A 90 -4.87 2.83 8.51
N ASP A 91 -6.07 3.26 8.91
CA ASP A 91 -7.14 3.69 8.00
C ASP A 91 -6.75 4.99 7.27
N ILE A 92 -6.20 5.97 8.00
CA ILE A 92 -5.68 7.23 7.42
C ILE A 92 -4.57 6.94 6.41
N VAL A 93 -3.60 6.08 6.76
CA VAL A 93 -2.49 5.72 5.86
C VAL A 93 -3.02 5.00 4.61
N ARG A 94 -4.02 4.13 4.76
CA ARG A 94 -4.67 3.46 3.62
C ARG A 94 -5.32 4.48 2.70
N ASP A 95 -6.03 5.46 3.22
CA ASP A 95 -6.77 6.42 2.40
C ASP A 95 -5.85 7.48 1.77
N ALA A 96 -4.77 7.87 2.47
CA ALA A 96 -3.73 8.76 1.93
C ALA A 96 -3.03 8.18 0.68
N SER A 97 -3.01 6.85 0.53
CA SER A 97 -2.41 6.17 -0.62
C SER A 97 -3.06 6.57 -1.97
N PHE A 98 -4.36 6.90 -1.98
CA PHE A 98 -5.05 7.34 -3.19
C PHE A 98 -4.60 8.74 -3.65
N GLY A 99 -4.22 9.62 -2.72
CA GLY A 99 -3.76 10.97 -3.02
C GLY A 99 -2.38 11.01 -3.70
N ALA A 100 -1.51 10.03 -3.39
CA ALA A 100 -0.15 9.99 -3.93
C ALA A 100 -0.10 9.80 -5.45
N LEU A 101 -1.06 9.07 -6.02
CA LEU A 101 -1.17 8.88 -7.48
C LEU A 101 -1.56 10.16 -8.21
N SER A 102 -2.46 10.95 -7.62
CA SER A 102 -2.89 12.24 -8.18
C SER A 102 -1.73 13.24 -8.25
N PHE A 103 -0.94 13.34 -7.16
CA PHE A 103 0.24 14.21 -7.11
C PHE A 103 1.32 13.79 -8.13
N ALA A 104 1.51 12.47 -8.32
CA ALA A 104 2.44 11.94 -9.30
C ALA A 104 2.05 12.30 -10.75
N MET A 105 0.76 12.14 -11.09
CA MET A 105 0.24 12.49 -12.41
C MET A 105 0.34 13.99 -12.68
N GLU A 106 -0.06 14.82 -11.72
CA GLU A 106 0.02 16.28 -11.83
C GLU A 106 1.45 16.74 -12.14
N ARG A 107 2.44 16.17 -11.44
CA ARG A 107 3.83 16.54 -11.66
C ARG A 107 4.43 15.95 -12.92
N ALA A 108 4.03 14.74 -13.34
CA ALA A 108 4.43 14.17 -14.62
C ALA A 108 3.98 15.06 -15.79
N VAL A 109 2.71 15.51 -15.75
CA VAL A 109 2.15 16.49 -16.70
C VAL A 109 2.95 17.79 -16.63
N ALA A 110 3.19 18.33 -15.43
CA ALA A 110 3.96 19.56 -15.28
C ALA A 110 5.38 19.46 -15.90
N THR A 111 6.08 18.33 -15.77
CA THR A 111 7.39 18.12 -16.42
C THR A 111 7.33 17.97 -17.94
N PHE A 112 6.23 17.47 -18.51
CA PHE A 112 6.10 17.35 -19.97
C PHE A 112 5.80 18.70 -20.63
N TYR A 113 5.06 19.57 -19.93
CA TYR A 113 4.61 20.86 -20.49
C TYR A 113 5.48 22.06 -20.07
N TRP A 114 6.27 21.97 -19.00
CA TRP A 114 7.33 22.96 -18.74
C TRP A 114 8.57 22.64 -19.57
N LYS A 115 8.64 23.27 -20.76
CA LYS A 115 9.92 23.58 -21.42
C LYS A 115 10.51 24.86 -20.82
#